data_AF-A0A7Y0XY72-F1
#
_entry.id   AF-A0A7Y0XY72-F1
#
_cell.length_a   1.000
_cell.length_b   1.000
_cell.length_c   1.000
_cell.angle_alpha   90.00
_cell.angle_beta   90.00
_cell.angle_gamma   90.00
#
_symmetry.space_group_name_H-M   'P 1'
#
loop_
_entity.id
_entity.type
_entity.pdbx_description
1 polymer ?
#
loop_
_entity_poly.entity_id
_entity_poly.type
_entity_poly.pdbx_seq_one_letter_code
_entity_poly.pdbx_strand_id
1 'polypeptide(L)'
;MFEVIYEVGAIGGNRNIGLGELAEKPFFQAATAFTDLFETENSNAHCLLSLCSPTISEMPTKETAIAFNPILRKGWTGSLSVGLQRKRHTMYMFSEGSVFRNKLNGGLVDITPDKIITPEWNGLHSVYRYGYGFSVPIKIDLND
;
A
#
# COMPACT_ATOMS: atom_id res chain seq x y z
N MET A 1 -0.11 18.00 3.29
CA MET A 1 -0.69 16.72 3.76
C MET A 1 -0.09 16.29 5.09
N PHE A 2 1.23 16.07 5.21
CA PHE A 2 1.86 15.60 6.45
C PHE A 2 1.72 16.58 7.63
N GLU A 3 1.72 17.89 7.37
CA GLU A 3 1.42 18.90 8.38
C GLU A 3 0.01 18.74 8.94
N VAL A 4 -0.98 18.52 8.06
CA VAL A 4 -2.36 18.25 8.49
C VAL A 4 -2.37 17.01 9.37
N ILE A 5 -1.74 15.90 8.98
CA ILE A 5 -1.68 14.68 9.80
C ILE A 5 -1.12 14.96 11.21
N TYR A 6 -0.07 15.77 11.29
CA TYR A 6 0.50 16.21 12.56
C TYR A 6 -0.46 17.09 13.37
N GLU A 7 -1.14 18.04 12.73
CA GLU A 7 -2.11 18.94 13.38
C GLU A 7 -3.37 18.21 13.88
N VAL A 8 -3.93 17.27 13.10
CA VAL A 8 -5.00 16.37 13.57
C VAL A 8 -4.49 15.27 14.50
N GLY A 9 -3.17 15.19 14.68
CA GLY A 9 -2.56 14.63 15.86
C GLY A 9 -2.39 13.12 15.88
N ALA A 10 -2.78 12.32 14.88
CA ALA A 10 -2.51 10.87 14.93
C ALA A 10 -2.73 10.09 13.61
N ILE A 11 -2.05 8.95 13.49
CA ILE A 11 -2.23 7.95 12.42
C ILE A 11 -2.76 6.64 13.01
N GLY A 12 -3.93 6.19 12.53
CA GLY A 12 -4.53 4.92 12.95
C GLY A 12 -4.93 4.88 14.43
N GLY A 13 -5.33 3.69 14.90
CA GLY A 13 -5.65 3.45 16.32
C GLY A 13 -6.85 4.23 16.87
N ASN A 14 -7.00 4.19 18.20
CA ASN A 14 -8.02 4.95 18.91
C ASN A 14 -7.51 6.37 19.22
N ARG A 15 -7.54 7.23 18.20
CA ARG A 15 -7.04 8.62 18.28
C ARG A 15 -7.71 9.43 19.40
N ASN A 16 -8.99 9.17 19.66
CA ASN A 16 -9.77 9.89 20.67
C ASN A 16 -9.29 9.67 22.12
N ILE A 17 -8.44 8.67 22.36
CA ILE A 17 -7.83 8.40 23.66
C ILE A 17 -6.31 8.65 23.65
N GLY A 18 -5.80 9.40 22.65
CA GLY A 18 -4.40 9.78 22.54
C GLY A 18 -3.48 8.73 21.90
N LEU A 19 -4.02 7.75 21.15
CA LEU A 19 -3.20 6.76 20.45
C LEU A 19 -2.87 7.19 19.01
N GLY A 20 -1.66 6.84 18.57
CA GLY A 20 -1.18 7.08 17.21
C GLY A 20 -0.59 8.47 16.99
N GLU A 21 -0.38 9.25 18.07
CA GLU A 21 0.16 10.60 17.99
C GLU A 21 1.59 10.63 17.45
N LEU A 22 1.89 11.68 16.69
CA LEU A 22 3.23 11.92 16.19
C LEU A 22 4.02 12.70 17.24
N ALA A 23 5.14 12.15 17.67
CA ALA A 23 5.99 12.79 18.67
C ALA A 23 6.60 14.13 18.20
N GLU A 24 6.83 14.27 16.89
CA GLU A 24 7.49 15.43 16.29
C GLU A 24 6.81 15.83 14.97
N LYS A 25 6.92 17.12 14.63
CA LYS A 25 6.42 17.62 13.35
C LYS A 25 7.24 17.01 12.20
N PRO A 26 6.60 16.45 11.17
CA PRO A 26 7.31 15.93 10.01
C PRO A 26 8.13 17.02 9.33
N PHE A 27 9.39 16.71 9.02
CA PHE A 27 10.24 17.51 8.14
C PHE A 27 10.74 16.65 6.99
N PHE A 28 11.09 17.28 5.88
CA PHE A 28 11.60 16.59 4.71
C PHE A 28 13.11 16.64 4.67
N GLN A 29 13.72 15.49 4.47
CA GLN A 29 15.14 15.35 4.20
C GLN A 29 15.32 14.51 2.95
N ALA A 30 16.29 14.90 2.11
CA ALA A 30 16.66 14.08 0.97
C ALA A 30 17.20 12.73 1.46
N ALA A 31 16.68 11.64 0.90
CA ALA A 31 17.01 10.27 1.29
C ALA A 31 18.34 9.79 0.68
N THR A 32 19.39 10.63 0.72
CA THR A 32 20.68 10.37 0.05
C THR A 32 21.42 9.17 0.61
N ALA A 33 21.12 8.75 1.85
CA ALA A 33 21.68 7.54 2.46
C ALA A 33 21.22 6.24 1.78
N PHE A 34 20.21 6.30 0.89
CA PHE A 34 19.62 5.14 0.24
C PHE A 34 19.84 5.12 -1.27
N THR A 35 20.68 6.01 -1.83
CA THR A 35 20.92 6.06 -3.28
C THR A 35 21.41 4.71 -3.81
N ASP A 36 22.37 4.10 -3.12
CA ASP A 36 22.98 2.83 -3.49
C ASP A 36 21.97 1.67 -3.52
N LEU A 37 20.86 1.78 -2.79
CA LEU A 37 19.79 0.76 -2.77
C LEU A 37 19.10 0.62 -4.13
N PHE A 38 19.15 1.66 -4.96
CA PHE A 38 18.56 1.68 -6.30
C PHE A 38 19.57 1.33 -7.40
N GLU A 39 20.86 1.21 -7.06
CA GLU A 39 21.98 1.01 -7.99
C GLU A 39 22.64 -0.37 -7.77
N THR A 40 21.83 -1.42 -7.64
CA THR A 40 22.32 -2.80 -7.48
C THR A 40 22.88 -3.34 -8.80
N GLU A 41 24.19 -3.54 -8.89
CA GLU A 41 24.83 -4.18 -10.03
C GLU A 41 24.36 -5.63 -10.21
N ASN A 42 24.17 -6.04 -11.47
CA ASN A 42 23.74 -7.40 -11.84
C ASN A 42 22.44 -7.86 -11.13
N SER A 43 21.53 -6.93 -10.84
CA SER A 43 20.22 -7.25 -10.28
C SER A 43 19.43 -8.16 -11.22
N ASN A 44 18.78 -9.18 -10.66
CA ASN A 44 17.97 -10.16 -11.39
C ASN A 44 16.56 -10.33 -10.81
N ALA A 45 16.21 -9.53 -9.81
CA ALA A 45 14.89 -9.48 -9.20
C ALA A 45 14.62 -8.11 -8.56
N HIS A 46 13.40 -7.92 -8.06
CA HIS A 46 12.92 -6.74 -7.36
C HIS A 46 12.23 -7.13 -6.05
N CYS A 47 12.57 -6.43 -4.97
CA CYS A 47 11.94 -6.57 -3.66
C CYS A 47 10.98 -5.41 -3.38
N LEU A 48 9.76 -5.71 -2.96
CA LEU A 48 8.76 -4.71 -2.58
C LEU A 48 9.12 -4.06 -1.22
N LEU A 49 9.11 -2.73 -1.19
CA LEU A 49 9.19 -1.90 0.02
C LEU A 49 7.83 -1.30 0.42
N SER A 50 6.80 -1.49 -0.40
CA SER A 50 5.41 -1.16 -0.08
C SER A 50 4.46 -2.27 -0.49
N LEU A 51 3.28 -2.30 0.11
CA LEU A 51 2.17 -3.09 -0.41
C LEU A 51 1.93 -2.80 -1.90
N CYS A 52 1.73 -3.86 -2.68
CA CYS A 52 1.48 -3.76 -4.11
C CYS A 52 0.19 -4.49 -4.49
N SER A 53 -0.65 -3.83 -5.28
CA SER A 53 -1.74 -4.46 -6.02
C SER A 53 -1.36 -4.46 -7.49
N PRO A 54 -0.87 -5.58 -8.04
CA PRO A 54 -0.46 -5.64 -9.45
C PRO A 54 -1.65 -5.31 -10.35
N THR A 55 -1.38 -4.64 -11.48
CA THR A 55 -2.36 -4.58 -12.56
C THR A 55 -2.53 -5.96 -13.22
N ILE A 56 -3.57 -6.14 -14.04
CA ILE A 56 -3.82 -7.41 -14.73
C ILE A 56 -2.62 -7.82 -15.59
N SER A 57 -1.97 -6.86 -16.26
CA SER A 57 -0.77 -7.09 -17.08
C SER A 57 0.49 -7.42 -16.28
N GLU A 58 0.51 -7.12 -14.99
CA GLU A 58 1.65 -7.33 -14.09
C GLU A 58 1.47 -8.55 -13.18
N MET A 59 0.37 -9.30 -13.36
CA MET A 59 0.07 -10.41 -12.47
C MET A 59 1.22 -11.45 -12.50
N PRO A 60 1.85 -11.74 -11.35
CA PRO A 60 2.96 -12.68 -11.32
C PRO A 60 2.54 -14.08 -11.75
N THR A 61 3.42 -14.72 -12.51
CA THR A 61 3.33 -16.12 -12.94
C THR A 61 4.28 -16.97 -12.11
N LYS A 62 4.24 -18.30 -12.30
CA LYS A 62 5.17 -19.22 -11.62
C LYS A 62 6.64 -18.91 -11.94
N GLU A 63 6.91 -18.38 -13.13
CA GLU A 63 8.24 -18.06 -13.61
C GLU A 63 8.77 -16.75 -13.02
N THR A 64 7.86 -15.79 -12.75
CA THR A 64 8.22 -14.44 -12.32
C THR A 64 8.10 -14.23 -10.81
N ALA A 65 7.29 -15.03 -10.12
CA ALA A 65 7.19 -15.03 -8.66
C ALA A 65 8.32 -15.86 -8.03
N ILE A 66 9.08 -15.25 -7.12
CA ILE A 66 10.20 -15.93 -6.44
C ILE A 66 9.81 -16.29 -5.00
N ALA A 67 9.48 -15.28 -4.20
CA ALA A 67 9.05 -15.45 -2.82
C ALA A 67 8.08 -14.31 -2.48
N PHE A 68 6.85 -14.62 -2.10
CA PHE A 68 5.85 -13.58 -1.88
C PHE A 68 4.87 -13.97 -0.79
N ASN A 69 4.24 -12.96 -0.19
CA ASN A 69 3.21 -13.15 0.80
C ASN A 69 1.97 -12.31 0.44
N PRO A 70 0.86 -12.93 0.03
CA PRO A 70 -0.39 -12.22 -0.19
C PRO A 70 -1.05 -11.90 1.16
N ILE A 71 -1.36 -10.62 1.40
CA ILE A 71 -1.99 -10.17 2.63
C ILE A 71 -3.41 -9.69 2.37
N LEU A 72 -4.32 -10.08 3.24
CA LEU A 72 -5.70 -9.66 3.18
C LEU A 72 -5.85 -8.24 3.71
N ARG A 73 -6.39 -7.35 2.88
CA ARG A 73 -6.69 -5.97 3.23
C ARG A 73 -8.19 -5.76 3.31
N LYS A 74 -8.68 -5.74 4.55
CA LYS A 74 -10.08 -5.48 4.92
C LYS A 74 -10.19 -4.24 5.80
N GLY A 75 -11.41 -3.89 6.19
CA GLY A 75 -11.68 -2.86 7.18
C GLY A 75 -12.91 -2.04 6.84
N TRP A 76 -13.00 -0.90 7.51
CA TRP A 76 -14.11 0.03 7.39
C TRP A 76 -13.65 1.31 6.71
N THR A 77 -14.59 1.97 6.05
CA THR A 77 -14.48 3.33 5.56
C THR A 77 -15.63 4.13 6.15
N GLY A 78 -15.37 5.40 6.44
CA GLY A 78 -16.38 6.34 6.91
C GLY A 78 -16.16 7.66 6.20
N SER A 79 -17.24 8.41 6.05
CA SER A 79 -17.17 9.77 5.50
C SER A 79 -18.13 10.68 6.24
N LEU A 80 -17.70 11.93 6.42
CA LEU A 80 -18.54 13.00 6.96
C LEU A 80 -19.76 13.26 6.05
N SER A 81 -19.69 12.91 4.77
CA SER A 81 -20.80 13.06 3.82
C SER A 81 -21.93 12.03 3.99
N VAL A 82 -21.68 10.88 4.62
CA VAL A 82 -22.65 9.78 4.75
C VAL A 82 -23.11 9.58 6.20
N GLY A 83 -22.39 10.14 7.18
CA GLY A 83 -22.65 9.93 8.61
C GLY A 83 -22.56 8.47 9.06
N LEU A 84 -22.10 7.56 8.21
CA LEU A 84 -22.14 6.11 8.40
C LEU A 84 -20.78 5.49 8.10
N GLN A 85 -20.41 4.49 8.89
CA GLN A 85 -19.28 3.61 8.61
C GLN A 85 -19.75 2.38 7.85
N ARG A 86 -19.02 2.02 6.79
CA ARG A 86 -19.32 0.87 5.92
C ARG A 86 -18.10 0.02 5.69
N LYS A 87 -18.32 -1.28 5.48
CA LYS A 87 -17.25 -2.21 5.13
C LYS A 87 -16.82 -1.92 3.70
N ARG A 88 -15.56 -1.55 3.51
CA ARG A 88 -14.95 -1.36 2.19
C ARG A 88 -14.67 -2.71 1.53
N HIS A 89 -14.51 -2.71 0.21
CA HIS A 89 -14.15 -3.91 -0.53
C HIS A 89 -12.87 -4.54 0.04
N THR A 90 -12.89 -5.86 0.16
CA THR A 90 -11.78 -6.64 0.70
C THR A 90 -10.95 -7.18 -0.44
N MET A 91 -9.63 -7.02 -0.38
CA MET A 91 -8.73 -7.45 -1.46
C MET A 91 -7.45 -8.06 -0.90
N TYR A 92 -6.76 -8.85 -1.71
CA TYR A 92 -5.40 -9.28 -1.45
C TYR A 92 -4.39 -8.34 -2.10
N MET A 93 -3.25 -8.15 -1.45
CA MET A 93 -2.10 -7.39 -1.96
C MET A 93 -0.82 -8.15 -1.62
N PHE A 94 0.24 -7.97 -2.40
CA PHE A 94 1.55 -8.49 -1.99
C PHE A 94 2.14 -7.63 -0.89
N SER A 95 2.71 -8.26 0.14
CA SER A 95 3.37 -7.54 1.24
C SER A 95 4.71 -6.96 0.82
N GLU A 96 5.18 -6.01 1.63
CA GLU A 96 6.60 -5.68 1.73
C GLU A 96 7.44 -6.95 1.91
N GLY A 97 8.65 -6.95 1.36
CA GLY A 97 9.56 -8.09 1.33
C GLY A 97 9.26 -9.13 0.24
N SER A 98 8.14 -9.02 -0.48
CA SER A 98 7.87 -9.92 -1.61
C SER A 98 8.82 -9.64 -2.77
N VAL A 99 9.32 -10.70 -3.41
CA VAL A 99 10.35 -10.70 -4.45
C VAL A 99 9.80 -11.27 -5.76
N PHE A 100 10.02 -10.52 -6.83
CA PHE A 100 9.60 -10.86 -8.19
C PHE A 100 10.73 -10.62 -9.18
N ARG A 101 10.79 -11.40 -10.26
CA ARG A 101 11.79 -11.18 -11.33
C ARG A 101 11.61 -9.83 -12.01
N ASN A 102 10.35 -9.45 -12.20
CA ASN A 102 9.97 -8.20 -12.85
C ASN A 102 9.53 -7.17 -11.80
N LYS A 103 9.79 -5.89 -12.07
CA LYS A 103 9.23 -4.80 -11.28
C LYS A 103 7.71 -4.76 -11.42
N LEU A 104 7.00 -4.74 -10.28
CA LEU A 104 5.56 -4.49 -10.23
C LEU A 104 5.33 -3.01 -9.95
N ASN A 105 4.66 -2.28 -10.86
CA ASN A 105 4.29 -0.88 -10.61
C ASN A 105 3.01 -0.79 -9.80
N GLY A 106 2.10 -1.75 -9.97
CA GLY A 106 0.83 -1.80 -9.27
C GLY A 106 -0.10 -0.64 -9.62
N GLY A 107 -1.11 -0.40 -8.79
CA GLY A 107 -2.09 0.65 -9.08
C GLY A 107 -2.95 1.08 -7.90
N LEU A 108 -3.66 2.19 -8.12
CA LEU A 108 -4.70 2.66 -7.21
C LEU A 108 -5.96 1.80 -7.39
N VAL A 109 -6.43 1.17 -6.31
CA VAL A 109 -7.56 0.26 -6.37
C VAL A 109 -8.80 0.90 -5.80
N ASP A 110 -9.90 0.88 -6.54
CA ASP A 110 -11.22 1.27 -6.04
C ASP A 110 -11.73 0.17 -5.08
N ILE A 111 -11.94 0.58 -3.83
CA ILE A 111 -12.44 -0.25 -2.74
C ILE A 111 -13.76 0.29 -2.18
N THR A 112 -14.47 1.07 -2.99
CA THR A 112 -15.78 1.63 -2.66
C THR A 112 -16.73 0.53 -2.17
N PRO A 113 -17.47 0.76 -1.07
CA PRO A 113 -18.49 -0.17 -0.60
C PRO A 113 -19.47 -0.58 -1.72
N ASP A 114 -19.91 -1.84 -1.66
CA ASP A 114 -20.80 -2.40 -2.68
C ASP A 114 -22.12 -1.64 -2.74
N LYS A 115 -22.49 -1.15 -3.93
CA LYS A 115 -23.68 -0.32 -4.14
C LYS A 115 -25.00 -1.05 -3.83
N ILE A 116 -25.04 -2.37 -3.95
CA ILE A 116 -26.21 -3.19 -3.64
C ILE A 116 -26.38 -3.29 -2.13
N ILE A 117 -25.27 -3.43 -1.41
CA ILE A 117 -25.26 -3.58 0.06
C ILE A 117 -25.40 -2.22 0.75
N THR A 118 -24.83 -1.16 0.17
CA THR A 118 -24.79 0.19 0.73
C THR A 118 -25.25 1.23 -0.31
N PRO A 119 -26.54 1.22 -0.68
CA PRO A 119 -27.08 2.15 -1.68
C PRO A 119 -26.87 3.62 -1.27
N GLU A 120 -26.81 3.92 0.02
CA GLU A 120 -26.58 5.26 0.57
C GLU A 120 -25.15 5.80 0.33
N TRP A 121 -24.18 4.94 -0.01
CA TRP A 121 -22.83 5.39 -0.39
C TRP A 121 -22.77 5.80 -1.88
N ASN A 122 -23.72 5.33 -2.69
CA ASN A 122 -23.66 5.42 -4.14
C ASN A 122 -23.67 6.89 -4.61
N GLY A 123 -22.57 7.33 -5.23
CA GLY A 123 -22.46 8.64 -5.88
C GLY A 123 -21.83 9.76 -5.05
N LEU A 124 -21.36 9.48 -3.82
CA LEU A 124 -20.74 10.52 -3.00
C LEU A 124 -19.25 10.71 -3.32
N HIS A 125 -18.46 9.65 -3.22
CA HIS A 125 -17.07 9.60 -3.67
C HIS A 125 -16.56 8.16 -3.69
N SER A 126 -15.56 7.91 -4.52
CA SER A 126 -14.84 6.64 -4.51
C SER A 126 -13.89 6.56 -3.33
N VAL A 127 -13.73 5.36 -2.79
CA VAL A 127 -12.74 5.06 -1.77
C VAL A 127 -11.61 4.30 -2.43
N TYR A 128 -10.38 4.75 -2.24
CA TYR A 128 -9.22 4.15 -2.88
C TYR A 128 -8.27 3.52 -1.87
N ARG A 129 -7.61 2.46 -2.33
CA ARG A 129 -6.45 1.88 -1.65
C ARG A 129 -5.22 2.11 -2.51
N TYR A 130 -4.22 2.72 -1.91
CA TYR A 130 -2.90 2.83 -2.50
C TYR A 130 -2.29 1.44 -2.66
N GLY A 131 -2.02 1.05 -3.91
CA GLY A 131 -1.41 -0.23 -4.25
C GLY A 131 -0.29 -0.11 -5.28
N TYR A 132 0.27 1.09 -5.46
CA TYR A 132 1.47 1.27 -6.25
C TYR A 132 2.65 0.63 -5.54
N GLY A 133 3.33 -0.28 -6.25
CA GLY A 133 4.51 -0.97 -5.79
C GLY A 133 5.71 -0.04 -5.79
N PHE A 134 6.27 0.18 -4.61
CA PHE A 134 7.61 0.71 -4.44
C PHE A 134 8.56 -0.46 -4.24
N SER A 135 9.60 -0.56 -5.06
CA SER A 135 10.53 -1.69 -5.04
C SER A 135 11.95 -1.29 -5.36
N VAL A 136 12.88 -2.13 -4.93
CA VAL A 136 14.32 -1.97 -5.14
C VAL A 136 14.88 -3.17 -5.88
N PRO A 137 15.85 -2.96 -6.80
CA PRO A 137 16.51 -4.06 -7.49
C PRO A 137 17.38 -4.85 -6.52
N ILE A 138 17.32 -6.17 -6.59
CA ILE A 138 18.14 -7.07 -5.79
C ILE A 138 18.81 -8.13 -6.66
N LYS A 139 19.92 -8.67 -6.17
CA LYS A 139 20.57 -9.86 -6.74
C LYS A 139 20.28 -11.04 -5.83
N ILE A 140 19.67 -12.08 -6.39
CA ILE A 140 19.44 -13.35 -5.73
C ILE A 140 20.24 -14.45 -6.42
N ASP A 141 20.81 -15.35 -5.63
CA ASP A 141 21.32 -16.63 -6.10
C ASP A 141 20.38 -17.71 -5.58
N LEU A 142 19.88 -18.56 -6.48
CA LEU A 142 18.93 -19.62 -6.15
C LEU A 142 19.58 -21.00 -6.26
N ASN A 143 20.91 -21.05 -6.44
CA ASN A 143 21.69 -22.28 -6.46
C ASN A 143 22.14 -22.65 -5.04
N ASP A 144 21.19 -23.08 -4.20
CA ASP A 144 21.47 -23.85 -2.99
C ASP A 144 21.02 -25.31 -3.18
#